data_AF-A0A831XXG2-F1
#
_entry.id   AF-A0A831XXG2-F1
#
_cell.length_a   1.000
_cell.length_b   1.000
_cell.length_c   1.000
_cell.angle_alpha   90.00
_cell.angle_beta   90.00
_cell.angle_gamma   90.00
#
_symmetry.space_group_name_H-M   'P 1'
#
loop_
_entity.id
_entity.type
_entity.pdbx_description
1 polymer ?
#
loop_
_entity_poly.entity_id
_entity_poly.type
_entity_poly.pdbx_seq_one_letter_code
_entity_poly.pdbx_strand_id
1 'polypeptide(L)'
;MLLAAGFVPSLVSLRGLKSRALRRGVWLRARPAARALIDAAILYLRRGGRIRSPALVEALRRAAEEVLRLAAPVRVLARAVGYAIARRLGVEVDEEKALALGLQWLNTPRRWRRDVATP
;
A
#
# COMPACT_ATOMS: atom_id res chain seq x y z
N MET A 1 -6.58 -2.19 3.47
CA MET A 1 -5.70 -1.64 2.41
C MET A 1 -5.81 -0.14 2.45
N LEU A 2 -4.75 0.56 2.90
CA LEU A 2 -4.82 2.01 3.12
C LEU A 2 -4.30 2.79 1.90
N LEU A 3 -3.30 2.28 1.19
CA LEU A 3 -2.62 3.00 0.12
C LEU A 3 -3.04 2.55 -1.27
N ALA A 4 -3.42 1.29 -1.42
CA ALA A 4 -3.89 0.71 -2.66
C ALA A 4 -5.43 0.76 -2.80
N ALA A 5 -6.11 1.58 -2.00
CA ALA A 5 -7.52 1.89 -2.21
C ALA A 5 -7.68 2.55 -3.60
N GLY A 6 -8.43 1.90 -4.50
CA GLY A 6 -8.54 2.33 -5.90
C GLY A 6 -7.43 1.84 -6.84
N PHE A 7 -6.48 1.02 -6.37
CA PHE A 7 -5.48 0.40 -7.25
C PHE A 7 -6.15 -0.63 -8.17
N VAL A 8 -6.09 -0.36 -9.47
CA VAL A 8 -6.50 -1.28 -10.54
C VAL A 8 -5.25 -1.93 -11.11
N PRO A 9 -5.06 -3.26 -11.00
CA PRO A 9 -3.90 -3.96 -11.57
C PRO A 9 -3.96 -3.97 -13.10
N SER A 10 -3.38 -2.94 -13.72
CA SER A 10 -3.22 -2.79 -15.15
C SER A 10 -1.73 -2.75 -15.49
N LEU A 11 -1.39 -2.91 -16.78
CA LEU A 11 0.01 -2.90 -17.19
C LEU A 11 0.69 -1.57 -16.80
N VAL A 12 -0.01 -0.45 -16.97
CA VAL A 12 0.50 0.89 -16.66
C VAL A 12 0.70 1.04 -15.16
N SER A 13 -0.29 0.68 -14.33
CA SER A 13 -0.21 0.85 -12.88
C SER A 13 0.87 -0.05 -12.25
N LEU A 14 0.99 -1.30 -12.70
CA LEU A 14 2.01 -2.25 -12.21
C LEU A 14 3.42 -1.84 -12.64
N ARG A 15 3.62 -1.39 -13.90
CA ARG A 15 4.91 -0.84 -14.34
C ARG A 15 5.29 0.41 -13.56
N GLY A 16 4.33 1.32 -13.35
CA GLY A 16 4.53 2.54 -12.57
C GLY A 16 4.90 2.25 -11.12
N LEU A 17 4.23 1.28 -10.49
CA LEU A 17 4.52 0.81 -9.15
C LEU A 17 5.96 0.26 -9.05
N LYS A 18 6.31 -0.69 -9.92
CA LYS A 18 7.67 -1.28 -9.95
C LYS A 18 8.74 -0.22 -10.18
N SER A 19 8.53 0.67 -11.16
CA SER A 19 9.46 1.74 -11.49
C SER A 19 9.68 2.70 -10.30
N ARG A 20 8.61 3.08 -9.60
CA ARG A 20 8.71 3.90 -8.38
C ARG A 20 9.48 3.18 -7.27
N ALA A 21 9.19 1.91 -7.04
CA ALA A 21 9.84 1.09 -6.02
C ALA A 21 11.35 0.92 -6.30
N LEU A 22 11.73 0.76 -7.57
CA LEU A 22 13.13 0.72 -8.00
C LEU A 22 13.83 2.06 -7.77
N ARG A 23 13.24 3.18 -8.19
CA ARG A 23 13.80 4.53 -7.96
C ARG A 23 14.00 4.86 -6.48
N ARG A 24 13.16 4.31 -5.61
CA ARG A 24 13.26 4.49 -4.16
C ARG A 24 14.18 3.46 -3.46
N GLY A 25 14.78 2.53 -4.21
CA GLY A 25 15.65 1.49 -3.64
C GLY A 25 14.91 0.54 -2.69
N VAL A 26 13.59 0.39 -2.83
CA VAL A 26 12.77 -0.43 -1.93
C VAL A 26 12.34 -1.76 -2.56
N TRP A 27 12.54 -1.94 -3.87
CA TRP A 27 12.03 -3.11 -4.58
C TRP A 27 12.46 -4.42 -3.93
N LEU A 28 13.76 -4.60 -3.66
CA LEU A 28 14.30 -5.82 -3.05
C LEU A 28 13.87 -6.04 -1.59
N ARG A 29 13.35 -5.00 -0.91
CA ARG A 29 12.81 -5.11 0.45
C ARG A 29 11.40 -5.67 0.49
N ALA A 30 10.68 -5.67 -0.64
CA ALA A 30 9.39 -6.33 -0.75
C ALA A 30 9.55 -7.86 -0.78
N ARG A 31 8.56 -8.58 -0.24
CA ARG A 31 8.54 -10.03 -0.16
C ARG A 31 8.77 -10.65 -1.55
N PRO A 32 9.59 -11.71 -1.67
CA PRO A 32 9.86 -12.37 -2.95
C PRO A 32 8.59 -12.76 -3.72
N ALA A 33 7.58 -13.30 -3.03
CA ALA A 33 6.29 -13.67 -3.62
C ALA A 33 5.52 -12.47 -4.21
N ALA A 34 5.51 -11.32 -3.52
CA ALA A 34 4.87 -10.11 -4.01
C ALA A 34 5.56 -9.57 -5.27
N ARG A 35 6.90 -9.57 -5.28
CA ARG A 35 7.68 -9.20 -6.47
C ARG A 35 7.42 -10.13 -7.65
N ALA A 36 7.49 -11.44 -7.43
CA ALA A 36 7.26 -12.44 -8.46
C ALA A 36 5.85 -12.32 -9.06
N LEU A 37 4.83 -12.14 -8.22
CA LEU A 37 3.45 -11.95 -8.67
C LEU A 37 3.30 -10.70 -9.55
N ILE A 38 3.88 -9.57 -9.14
CA ILE A 38 3.86 -8.33 -9.93
C ILE A 38 4.59 -8.51 -11.26
N ASP A 39 5.77 -9.13 -11.26
CA ASP A 39 6.57 -9.34 -12.46
C ASP A 39 5.89 -10.30 -13.45
N ALA A 40 5.30 -11.39 -12.94
CA ALA A 40 4.51 -12.32 -13.74
C ALA A 40 3.27 -11.63 -14.34
N ALA A 41 2.56 -10.81 -13.55
CA ALA A 41 1.40 -10.06 -14.04
C ALA A 41 1.79 -9.04 -15.11
N ILE A 42 2.91 -8.32 -14.94
CA ILE A 42 3.44 -7.42 -15.98
C ILE A 42 3.72 -8.20 -17.26
N LEU A 43 4.40 -9.34 -17.17
CA LEU A 43 4.73 -10.17 -18.34
C LEU A 43 3.45 -10.66 -19.05
N TYR A 44 2.48 -11.17 -18.30
CA TYR A 44 1.21 -11.65 -18.83
C TYR A 44 0.42 -10.54 -19.56
N LEU A 45 0.30 -9.37 -18.95
CA LEU A 45 -0.40 -8.22 -19.54
C LEU A 45 0.35 -7.64 -20.75
N ARG A 46 1.69 -7.66 -20.76
CA ARG A 46 2.49 -7.26 -21.93
C ARG A 46 2.23 -8.14 -23.16
N ARG A 47 1.85 -9.40 -22.96
CA ARG A 47 1.48 -10.34 -24.03
C ARG A 47 0.02 -10.22 -24.47
N GLY A 48 -0.71 -9.19 -24.01
CA GLY A 48 -2.14 -9.00 -24.33
C GLY A 48 -3.09 -9.78 -23.42
N GLY A 49 -2.58 -10.41 -22.36
CA GLY A 49 -3.40 -11.11 -21.37
C GLY A 49 -4.39 -10.19 -20.65
N ARG A 50 -5.51 -10.76 -20.17
CA ARG A 50 -6.55 -10.04 -19.41
C ARG A 50 -6.83 -10.77 -18.10
N ILE A 51 -6.69 -10.05 -16.99
CA ILE A 51 -6.95 -10.60 -15.66
C ILE A 51 -8.46 -10.54 -15.40
N ARG A 52 -9.14 -11.69 -15.42
CA ARG A 52 -10.56 -11.81 -15.06
C ARG A 52 -10.80 -12.36 -13.65
N SER A 53 -9.82 -13.08 -13.09
CA SER A 53 -9.97 -13.69 -11.77
C SER A 53 -10.00 -12.62 -10.67
N PRO A 54 -11.10 -12.50 -9.90
CA PRO A 54 -11.19 -11.53 -8.81
C PRO A 54 -10.18 -11.83 -7.69
N ALA A 55 -9.91 -13.11 -7.43
CA ALA A 55 -8.90 -13.53 -6.45
C ALA A 55 -7.49 -13.06 -6.84
N LEU A 56 -7.15 -13.11 -8.14
CA LEU A 56 -5.87 -12.62 -8.64
C LEU A 56 -5.77 -11.09 -8.54
N VAL A 57 -6.86 -10.37 -8.84
CA VAL A 57 -6.91 -8.91 -8.65
C VAL A 57 -6.63 -8.55 -7.19
N GLU A 58 -7.25 -9.26 -6.26
CA GLU A 58 -7.08 -9.00 -4.83
C GLU A 58 -5.68 -9.35 -4.32
N ALA A 59 -5.08 -10.46 -4.81
CA ALA A 59 -3.70 -10.80 -4.53
C ALA A 59 -2.72 -9.73 -5.03
N LEU A 60 -2.92 -9.22 -6.26
CA LEU A 60 -2.12 -8.13 -6.83
C LEU A 60 -2.28 -6.83 -6.06
N ARG A 61 -3.49 -6.54 -5.60
CA ARG A 61 -3.80 -5.40 -4.72
C ARG A 61 -3.04 -5.46 -3.40
N ARG A 62 -3.01 -6.62 -2.74
CA ARG A 62 -2.24 -6.84 -1.51
C ARG A 62 -0.74 -6.71 -1.76
N ALA A 63 -0.23 -7.26 -2.85
CA ALA A 63 1.18 -7.10 -3.25
C ALA A 63 1.52 -5.62 -3.53
N ALA A 64 0.61 -4.89 -4.18
CA ALA A 64 0.78 -3.47 -4.45
C ALA A 64 0.77 -2.62 -3.18
N GLU A 65 -0.14 -2.90 -2.23
CA GLU A 65 -0.17 -2.26 -0.91
C GLU A 65 1.16 -2.39 -0.17
N GLU A 66 1.77 -3.58 -0.20
CA GLU A 66 3.07 -3.83 0.44
C GLU A 66 4.18 -2.97 -0.19
N VAL A 67 4.28 -2.98 -1.52
CA VAL A 67 5.29 -2.21 -2.25
C VAL A 67 5.05 -0.70 -2.07
N LEU A 68 3.80 -0.25 -2.12
CA LEU A 68 3.45 1.15 -1.86
C LEU A 68 3.82 1.55 -0.45
N ARG A 69 3.60 0.71 0.56
CA ARG A 69 3.97 1.01 1.94
C ARG A 69 5.48 1.24 2.10
N LEU A 70 6.29 0.47 1.38
CA LEU A 70 7.74 0.65 1.38
C LEU A 70 8.19 1.88 0.58
N ALA A 71 7.50 2.19 -0.53
CA ALA A 71 7.86 3.26 -1.44
C ALA A 71 7.27 4.64 -1.05
N ALA A 72 6.24 4.67 -0.22
CA ALA A 72 5.51 5.88 0.13
C ALA A 72 6.35 6.79 1.05
N PRO A 73 6.32 8.12 0.83
CA PRO A 73 6.85 9.07 1.80
C PRO A 73 6.15 8.88 3.15
N VAL A 74 6.90 9.03 4.24
CA VAL A 74 6.39 8.90 5.62
C VAL A 74 5.16 9.77 5.85
N ARG A 75 5.13 10.99 5.30
CA ARG A 75 4.00 11.91 5.39
C ARG A 75 2.69 11.33 4.81
N VAL A 76 2.78 10.62 3.69
CA VAL A 76 1.61 9.98 3.05
C VAL A 76 1.12 8.81 3.89
N LEU A 77 2.06 7.99 4.41
CA LEU A 77 1.75 6.90 5.32
C LEU A 77 1.06 7.39 6.59
N ALA A 78 1.63 8.43 7.21
CA ALA A 78 1.10 9.04 8.41
C ALA A 78 -0.31 9.56 8.17
N ARG A 79 -0.54 10.35 7.12
CA ARG A 79 -1.89 10.85 6.81
C ARG A 79 -2.91 9.73 6.65
N ALA A 80 -2.57 8.68 5.91
CA ALA A 80 -3.47 7.54 5.71
C ALA A 80 -3.76 6.78 7.01
N VAL A 81 -2.74 6.58 7.86
CA VAL A 81 -2.89 5.97 9.18
C VAL A 81 -3.74 6.83 10.10
N GLY A 82 -3.51 8.14 10.14
CA GLY A 82 -4.27 9.05 11.00
C GLY A 82 -5.74 9.13 10.65
N TYR A 83 -6.09 9.19 9.35
CA TYR A 83 -7.49 9.12 8.93
C TYR A 83 -8.13 7.77 9.28
N ALA A 84 -7.39 6.67 9.20
CA ALA A 84 -7.90 5.35 9.60
C ALA A 84 -8.15 5.27 11.12
N ILE A 85 -7.25 5.84 11.93
CA ILE A 85 -7.43 5.93 13.39
C ILE A 85 -8.62 6.81 13.75
N ALA A 86 -8.72 7.99 13.14
CA ALA A 86 -9.81 8.93 13.39
C ALA A 86 -11.18 8.32 13.06
N ARG A 87 -11.27 7.62 11.91
CA ARG A 87 -12.48 6.89 11.52
C ARG A 87 -12.86 5.81 12.54
N ARG A 88 -11.89 5.09 13.12
CA ARG A 88 -12.14 4.09 14.16
C ARG A 88 -12.65 4.72 15.46
N LEU A 89 -12.09 5.87 15.83
CA LEU A 89 -12.47 6.59 17.05
C LEU A 89 -13.78 7.38 16.88
N GLY A 90 -14.32 7.47 15.65
CA GLY A 90 -15.51 8.28 15.37
C GLY A 90 -15.25 9.79 15.49
N VAL A 91 -14.01 10.24 15.31
CA VAL A 91 -13.60 11.64 15.49
C VAL A 91 -13.35 12.28 14.12
N GLU A 92 -13.91 13.46 13.90
CA GLU A 92 -13.55 14.28 12.73
C GLU A 92 -12.18 14.92 12.94
N VAL A 93 -11.31 14.78 11.93
CA VAL A 93 -9.96 15.33 11.96
C VAL A 93 -9.67 16.09 10.68
N ASP A 94 -9.06 17.26 10.83
CA ASP A 94 -8.43 17.98 9.73
C ASP A 94 -7.16 17.25 9.24
N GLU A 95 -6.60 17.69 8.12
CA GLU A 95 -5.44 17.03 7.50
C GLU A 95 -4.20 17.06 8.41
N GLU A 96 -4.03 18.15 9.17
CA GLU A 96 -2.89 18.35 10.04
C GLU A 96 -2.94 17.41 11.26
N LYS A 97 -4.11 17.31 11.90
CA LYS A 97 -4.37 16.36 12.99
C LYS A 97 -4.26 14.92 12.51
N ALA A 98 -4.77 14.60 11.32
CA ALA A 98 -4.58 13.27 10.73
C ALA A 98 -3.08 12.97 10.53
N LEU A 99 -2.30 13.93 10.04
CA LEU A 99 -0.86 13.75 9.90
C LEU A 99 -0.18 13.51 11.26
N ALA A 100 -0.50 14.32 12.27
CA ALA A 100 0.07 14.22 13.61
C ALA A 100 -0.26 12.87 14.27
N LEU A 101 -1.53 12.45 14.26
CA LEU A 101 -1.97 11.15 14.78
C LEU A 101 -1.26 9.99 14.07
N GLY A 102 -1.11 10.10 12.75
CA GLY A 102 -0.39 9.12 11.95
C GLY A 102 1.08 9.01 12.30
N LEU A 103 1.77 10.15 12.46
CA LEU A 103 3.17 10.19 12.84
C LEU A 103 3.39 9.62 14.25
N GLN A 104 2.53 10.00 15.20
CA GLN A 104 2.55 9.44 16.54
C GLN A 104 2.44 7.92 16.48
N TRP A 105 1.43 7.39 15.79
CA TRP A 105 1.23 5.95 15.68
C TRP A 105 2.40 5.22 14.99
N LEU A 106 2.93 5.78 13.90
CA LEU A 106 4.08 5.20 13.19
C LEU A 106 5.33 5.14 14.07
N ASN A 107 5.54 6.14 14.93
CA ASN A 107 6.65 6.21 15.87
C ASN A 107 6.40 5.39 17.14
N THR A 108 5.15 5.07 17.51
CA THR A 108 4.84 4.23 18.66
C THR A 108 5.45 2.83 18.48
N PRO A 109 6.31 2.35 19.39
CA PRO A 109 6.89 1.01 19.31
C PRO A 109 5.83 -0.07 19.23
N ARG A 110 6.09 -1.17 18.49
CA ARG A 110 5.10 -2.23 18.22
C ARG A 110 4.44 -2.79 19.50
N ARG A 111 5.18 -2.90 20.60
CA ARG A 111 4.67 -3.38 21.90
C ARG A 111 3.57 -2.51 22.52
N TRP A 112 3.51 -1.22 22.14
CA TRP A 112 2.55 -0.23 22.66
C TRP A 112 1.51 0.18 21.62
N ARG A 113 1.62 -0.34 20.40
CA ARG A 113 0.84 0.11 19.26
C ARG A 113 -0.49 -0.62 19.23
N ARG A 114 -1.60 0.12 19.35
CA ARG A 114 -2.95 -0.43 19.15
C ARG A 114 -3.17 -0.72 17.66
N ASP A 115 -3.76 -1.87 17.36
CA ASP A 115 -4.07 -2.26 15.98
C ASP A 115 -5.06 -1.31 15.33
N VAL A 116 -4.81 -0.89 14.09
CA VAL A 116 -5.71 0.03 13.36
C VAL A 116 -6.67 -0.75 12.44
N ALA A 117 -6.47 -2.07 12.31
CA ALA A 117 -7.16 -2.92 11.33
C ALA A 117 -8.21 -3.87 11.93
N THR A 118 -8.35 -3.94 13.25
CA THR A 118 -9.29 -4.84 13.92
C THR A 118 -10.41 -4.00 14.56
N PRO A 119 -11.70 -4.35 14.36
CA PRO A 119 -12.82 -3.75 15.07
C PRO A 119 -12.54 -3.65 16.58
#